data_AF-A0A9D7BIQ4-F1
#
_entry.id   AF-A0A9D7BIQ4-F1
#
_cell.length_a   1.000
_cell.length_b   1.000
_cell.length_c   1.000
_cell.angle_alpha   90.00
_cell.angle_beta   90.00
_cell.angle_gamma   90.00
#
_symmetry.space_group_name_H-M   'P 1'
#
loop_
_entity.id
_entity.type
_entity.pdbx_description
1 polymer ?
#
loop_
_entity_poly.entity_id
_entity_poly.type
_entity_poly.pdbx_seq_one_letter_code
_entity_poly.pdbx_strand_id
1 'polypeptide(L)' 'MFVKINMALKDDQDLIQNILSGQLPAFEQLVEKYQNMVFTLAFRVLQNHEDAEEVAQDVFVKVLIHSKLSTKIKF' A
#
# COMPACT_ATOMS: atom_id res chain seq x y z
N MET A 1 26.06 13.00 4.64
CA MET A 1 25.06 13.18 3.55
C MET A 1 23.67 12.84 4.12
N PHE A 2 22.89 13.85 4.54
CA PHE A 2 21.61 13.69 5.25
C PHE A 2 20.44 14.27 4.45
N VAL A 3 20.16 13.74 3.26
CA VAL A 3 19.10 14.30 2.37
C VAL A 3 17.99 13.29 2.02
N LYS A 4 18.09 12.02 2.42
CA LYS A 4 17.10 11.01 1.97
C LYS A 4 15.74 11.01 2.71
N ILE A 5 15.65 11.59 3.91
CA ILE A 5 14.42 11.49 4.72
C ILE A 5 13.28 12.36 4.16
N ASN A 6 13.59 13.50 3.53
CA ASN A 6 12.56 14.40 2.99
C ASN A 6 12.07 14.05 1.58
N MET A 7 12.84 13.31 0.76
CA MET A 7 12.37 12.87 -0.57
C MET A 7 11.36 11.73 -0.46
N ALA A 8 11.60 10.75 0.41
CA ALA A 8 10.75 9.56 0.54
C ALA A 8 9.31 9.88 1.01
N LEU A 9 9.15 10.85 1.93
CA LEU A 9 7.83 11.29 2.40
C LEU A 9 7.05 12.06 1.32
N LYS A 10 7.76 12.81 0.47
CA LYS A 10 7.18 13.52 -0.68
C LYS A 10 6.73 12.53 -1.75
N ASP A 11 7.57 11.52 -2.03
CA ASP A 11 7.24 10.37 -2.90
C ASP A 11 6.01 9.61 -2.39
N ASP A 12 5.91 9.35 -1.08
CA ASP A 12 4.75 8.62 -0.53
C ASP A 12 3.45 9.42 -0.66
N GLN A 13 3.49 10.75 -0.47
CA GLN A 13 2.31 11.59 -0.68
C GLN A 13 1.87 11.61 -2.14
N ASP A 14 2.82 11.77 -3.07
CA ASP A 14 2.55 11.76 -4.50
C ASP A 14 2.04 10.39 -4.97
N LEU A 15 2.63 9.30 -4.45
CA LEU A 15 2.20 7.93 -4.68
C LEU A 15 0.75 7.71 -4.21
N ILE A 16 0.41 8.16 -3.00
CA ILE A 16 -0.95 8.06 -2.45
C ILE A 16 -1.94 8.86 -3.30
N GLN A 17 -1.59 10.07 -3.74
CA GLN A 17 -2.46 10.87 -4.63
C GLN A 17 -2.71 10.16 -5.96
N ASN A 18 -1.67 9.57 -6.55
CA ASN A 18 -1.81 8.81 -7.79
C ASN A 18 -2.69 7.57 -7.61
N ILE A 19 -2.57 6.86 -6.49
CA ILE A 19 -3.45 5.72 -6.14
C ILE A 19 -4.90 6.16 -5.96
N LEU A 20 -5.15 7.26 -5.26
CA LEU A 20 -6.49 7.82 -5.07
C LEU A 20 -7.11 8.31 -6.39
N SER A 21 -6.27 8.75 -7.33
CA SER A 21 -6.70 9.10 -8.69
C SER A 21 -6.97 7.88 -9.60
N GLY A 22 -6.75 6.66 -9.10
CA GLY A 22 -7.03 5.41 -9.81
C GLY A 22 -5.90 4.92 -10.73
N GLN A 23 -4.68 5.45 -10.59
CA GLN A 23 -3.54 5.02 -11.40
C GLN A 23 -3.02 3.66 -10.91
N LEU A 24 -3.25 2.61 -11.70
CA LEU A 24 -2.75 1.25 -11.43
C LEU A 24 -1.24 1.16 -11.20
N PRO A 25 -0.37 1.84 -11.98
CA PRO A 25 1.08 1.77 -11.76
C PRO A 25 1.51 2.29 -10.38
N ALA A 26 0.77 3.25 -9.82
CA ALA A 26 1.04 3.74 -8.48
C ALA A 26 0.65 2.72 -7.40
N PHE A 27 -0.37 1.89 -7.66
CA PHE A 27 -0.72 0.79 -6.76
C PHE A 27 0.32 -0.34 -6.79
N GLU A 28 0.87 -0.67 -7.96
CA GLU A 28 1.96 -1.65 -8.08
C GLU A 28 3.19 -1.22 -7.26
N GLN A 29 3.59 0.05 -7.38
CA GLN A 29 4.68 0.61 -6.58
C GLN A 29 4.41 0.57 -5.07
N LEU A 30 3.16 0.75 -4.65
CA LEU A 30 2.77 0.59 -3.24
C LEU A 30 2.96 -0.86 -2.77
N VAL A 31 2.49 -1.83 -3.56
CA VAL A 31 2.62 -3.25 -3.24
C VAL A 31 4.09 -3.62 -3.14
N GLU A 32 4.92 -3.26 -4.12
CA GLU A 32 6.35 -3.54 -4.11
C GLU A 32 7.06 -2.97 -2.86
N LYS A 33 6.71 -1.74 -2.48
CA LYS A 33 7.31 -1.04 -1.33
C LYS A 33 6.90 -1.65 0.01
N TYR A 34 5.65 -2.08 0.16
CA TYR A 34 5.08 -2.42 1.47
C TYR A 34 4.79 -3.92 1.67
N GLN A 35 4.84 -4.76 0.62
CA GLN A 35 4.50 -6.19 0.71
C GLN A 35 5.27 -6.94 1.79
N ASN A 36 6.58 -6.74 1.87
CA ASN A 36 7.44 -7.43 2.86
C ASN A 36 7.08 -7.01 4.30
N MET A 37 6.79 -5.73 4.51
CA MET A 37 6.43 -5.22 5.84
C MET A 37 5.07 -5.75 6.28
N VAL A 38 4.08 -5.72 5.39
CA VAL A 38 2.72 -6.20 5.66
C VAL A 38 2.74 -7.70 5.96
N PHE A 39 3.42 -8.50 5.11
CA PHE A 39 3.58 -9.94 5.34
C PHE A 39 4.31 -10.23 6.66
N THR A 40 5.41 -9.53 6.94
CA THR A 40 6.17 -9.71 8.20
C THR A 40 5.29 -9.45 9.42
N LEU A 41 4.44 -8.43 9.37
CA LEU A 41 3.52 -8.12 10.46
C LEU A 41 2.45 -9.19 10.62
N ALA A 42 1.81 -9.61 9.52
CA ALA A 42 0.82 -10.67 9.53
C ALA A 42 1.41 -11.99 10.07
N PHE A 43 2.60 -12.36 9.61
CA PHE A 43 3.29 -13.57 10.05
C PHE A 43 3.65 -13.54 11.54
N ARG A 44 4.05 -12.38 12.08
CA ARG A 44 4.33 -12.25 13.51
C ARG A 44 3.11 -12.52 14.40
N VAL A 45 1.92 -12.25 13.89
CA VAL A 45 0.66 -12.47 14.63
C VAL A 45 0.14 -13.88 14.43
N LEU A 46 0.15 -14.37 13.19
CA LEU A 46 -0.52 -15.62 12.81
C LEU A 46 0.39 -16.84 12.95
N GLN A 47 1.71 -16.66 12.80
CA GLN A 47 2.72 -17.73 12.77
C GLN A 47 2.44 -18.87 11.77
N ASN A 48 1.59 -18.59 10.78
CA ASN A 48 1.29 -19.46 9.65
C ASN A 48 1.58 -18.67 8.37
N HIS A 49 2.31 -19.28 7.44
CA HIS A 49 2.67 -18.66 6.17
C HIS A 49 1.45 -18.40 5.28
N GLU A 50 0.56 -19.39 5.13
CA GLU A 50 -0.61 -19.28 4.25
C GLU A 50 -1.58 -18.21 4.77
N ASP A 51 -1.92 -18.26 6.06
CA ASP A 51 -2.80 -17.26 6.67
C ASP A 51 -2.19 -15.84 6.61
N ALA A 52 -0.87 -15.72 6.79
CA ALA A 52 -0.19 -14.43 6.71
C ALA A 52 -0.16 -13.87 5.29
N GLU A 53 0.01 -14.73 4.29
CA GLU A 53 -0.05 -14.37 2.89
C GLU A 53 -1.48 -13.93 2.51
N GLU A 54 -2.49 -14.71 2.90
CA GLU A 54 -3.91 -14.37 2.67
C GLU A 54 -4.23 -13.00 3.27
N VAL A 55 -3.93 -12.78 4.56
CA VAL A 55 -4.19 -11.51 5.23
C VAL A 55 -3.42 -10.35 4.57
N ALA A 56 -2.18 -10.56 4.16
CA ALA A 56 -1.40 -9.53 3.48
C ALA A 56 -2.04 -9.14 2.13
N GLN A 57 -2.47 -10.12 1.35
CA GLN A 57 -3.19 -9.88 0.09
C GLN A 57 -4.50 -9.12 0.35
N ASP A 58 -5.24 -9.52 1.38
CA ASP A 58 -6.53 -8.95 1.78
C ASP A 58 -6.41 -7.45 2.13
N VAL A 59 -5.30 -7.06 2.78
CA VAL A 59 -4.98 -5.66 3.08
C VAL A 59 -4.82 -4.85 1.80
N PHE A 60 -4.06 -5.34 0.81
CA PHE A 60 -3.85 -4.62 -0.44
C PHE A 60 -5.13 -4.52 -1.28
N VAL A 61 -5.95 -5.57 -1.31
CA VAL A 61 -7.27 -5.54 -1.95
C VAL A 61 -8.17 -4.46 -1.32
N LYS A 62 -8.21 -4.37 0.02
CA LYS A 62 -8.97 -3.33 0.72
C LYS A 62 -8.49 -1.93 0.39
N VAL A 63 -7.17 -1.71 0.28
CA VAL A 63 -6.61 -0.41 -0.15
C VAL A 63 -7.05 -0.06 -1.57
N LEU A 64 -7.00 -1.01 -2.52
CA LEU A 64 -7.42 -0.79 -3.90
C LEU A 64 -8.92 -0.49 -4.03
N ILE A 65 -9.76 -1.14 -3.22
CA ILE A 65 -11.21 -0.89 -3.23
C ILE A 65 -11.53 0.48 -2.64
N HIS A 66 -10.93 0.84 -1.50
CA HIS A 66 -11.17 2.13 -0.86
C HIS A 66 -10.62 3.31 -1.67
N SER A 67 -9.52 3.14 -2.39
CA SER A 67 -9.00 4.18 -3.28
C SER A 67 -9.98 4.48 -4.43
N LYS A 68 -10.60 3.44 -5.01
CA LYS A 68 -11.65 3.57 -6.06
C LYS A 68 -12.95 4.18 -5.54
N LEU A 69 -13.31 3.92 -4.28
CA LEU A 69 -14.51 4.52 -3.65
C LEU A 69 -14.33 6.03 -3.45
N SER A 70 -13.12 6.46 -3.08
CA SER A 70 -12.80 7.89 -2.89
C SER A 70 -12.84 8.69 -4.20
N THR A 71 -12.64 8.06 -5.36
CA THR A 71 -12.75 8.70 -6.68
C THR A 71 -14.20 9.01 -7.07
N LYS A 72 -15.19 8.29 -6.51
CA LYS A 72 -16.63 8.51 -6.78
C LYS A 72 -17.28 9.60 -5.93
N ILE A 73 -16.63 10.04 -4.83
CA ILE A 73 -17.16 11.06 -3.91
C ILE A 73 -16.34 12.35 -4.03
N LYS A 74 -16.07 12.79 -5.27
CA LYS A 74 -15.78 14.19 -5.58
C LYS A 74 -16.96 14.74 -6.35
N PHE A 75 -18.01 15.14 -5.63
CA PHE A 75 -19.03 16.05 -6.11
C PHE A 75 -18.64 17.46 -5.70
#